data_AF-A0A0R3Q8L6-F1
#
_entry.id   AF-A0A0R3Q8L6-F1
#
_cell.length_a   1.000
_cell.length_b   1.000
_cell.length_c   1.000
_cell.angle_alpha   90.00
_cell.angle_beta   90.00
_cell.angle_gamma   90.00
#
_symmetry.space_group_name_H-M   'P 1'
#
loop_
_entity.id
_entity.type
_entity.pdbx_description
1 polymer ?
#
loop_
_entity_poly.entity_id
_entity_poly.type
_entity_poly.pdbx_seq_one_letter_code
_entity_poly.pdbx_strand_id
1 'polypeptide(L)'
;MIRGWNTIPQAFVASLFTWGVTALGAAVVFFIPPSSKKLLDISLGFAAGIMIAASFWSLLAPAIELSETEMGSFAFLPVAVGFAGGAAFVYIADRIMPR
;
A
#
# COMPACT_ATOMS: atom_id res chain seq x y z
N MET A 1 2.61 -19.71 3.09
CA MET A 1 1.81 -20.42 2.08
C MET A 1 1.20 -21.64 2.74
N ILE A 2 -0.13 -21.83 2.65
CA ILE A 2 -0.80 -22.99 3.25
C ILE A 2 -0.43 -24.20 2.40
N ARG A 3 0.27 -25.17 3.00
CA ARG A 3 0.75 -26.36 2.29
C ARG A 3 -0.46 -27.18 1.80
N GLY A 4 -0.53 -27.45 0.50
CA GLY A 4 -1.58 -28.25 -0.14
C GLY A 4 -2.68 -27.46 -0.86
N TRP A 5 -2.65 -26.12 -0.83
CA TRP A 5 -3.61 -25.28 -1.57
C TRP A 5 -2.98 -24.72 -2.85
N ASN A 6 -3.76 -24.69 -3.94
CA ASN A 6 -3.38 -23.97 -5.16
C ASN A 6 -3.39 -22.44 -4.93
N THR A 7 -2.70 -21.70 -5.79
CA THR A 7 -2.54 -20.23 -5.68
C THR A 7 -3.88 -19.49 -5.65
N ILE A 8 -4.89 -19.97 -6.39
CA ILE A 8 -6.19 -19.31 -6.52
C ILE A 8 -6.97 -19.30 -5.18
N PRO A 9 -7.26 -20.46 -4.52
CA PRO A 9 -7.88 -20.48 -3.19
C PRO A 9 -7.12 -19.65 -2.14
N GLN A 10 -5.80 -19.65 -2.18
CA GLN A 10 -4.98 -18.90 -1.24
C GLN A 10 -5.12 -17.39 -1.44
N ALA A 11 -5.10 -16.91 -2.69
CA ALA A 11 -5.32 -15.50 -3.02
C ALA A 11 -6.75 -15.07 -2.65
N PHE A 12 -7.75 -15.93 -2.86
CA PHE A 12 -9.14 -15.66 -2.49
C PHE A 12 -9.30 -15.47 -0.99
N VAL A 13 -8.79 -16.40 -0.17
CA VAL A 13 -8.86 -16.29 1.30
C VAL A 13 -8.06 -15.10 1.81
N ALA A 14 -6.87 -14.84 1.25
CA ALA A 14 -6.07 -13.68 1.61
C ALA A 14 -6.82 -12.36 1.32
N SER A 15 -7.48 -12.27 0.16
CA SER A 15 -8.27 -11.08 -0.22
C SER A 15 -9.52 -10.91 0.65
N LEU A 16 -10.20 -12.00 0.97
CA LEU A 16 -11.37 -11.96 1.87
C LEU A 16 -10.96 -11.54 3.28
N PHE A 17 -9.79 -11.99 3.73
CA PHE A 17 -9.21 -11.60 5.01
C PHE A 17 -8.88 -10.10 5.04
N THR A 18 -8.14 -9.56 4.06
CA THR A 18 -7.79 -8.13 4.02
C THR A 18 -9.03 -7.24 3.93
N TRP A 19 -10.03 -7.66 3.15
CA TRP A 19 -11.33 -7.00 3.11
C TRP A 19 -12.05 -7.05 4.46
N GLY A 20 -12.05 -8.20 5.13
CA GLY A 20 -12.63 -8.37 6.47
C GLY A 20 -11.98 -7.47 7.51
N VAL A 21 -10.65 -7.33 7.51
CA VAL A 21 -9.95 -6.38 8.40
C VAL A 21 -10.38 -4.93 8.10
N THR A 22 -10.57 -4.57 6.84
CA THR A 22 -11.06 -3.24 6.45
C THR A 22 -12.48 -2.99 6.96
N ALA A 23 -13.37 -3.99 6.80
CA ALA A 23 -14.74 -3.91 7.30
C ALA A 23 -14.79 -3.80 8.84
N LEU A 24 -13.95 -4.57 9.54
CA LEU A 24 -13.82 -4.48 11.00
C LEU A 24 -13.32 -3.11 11.46
N GLY A 25 -12.32 -2.54 10.77
CA GLY A 25 -11.84 -1.19 11.04
C GLY A 25 -12.92 -0.12 10.83
N ALA A 26 -13.70 -0.24 9.76
CA ALA A 26 -14.82 0.66 9.48
C ALA A 26 -15.95 0.53 10.50
N ALA A 27 -16.21 -0.68 11.02
CA ALA A 27 -17.25 -0.92 12.02
C ALA A 27 -16.98 -0.19 13.35
N VAL A 28 -15.72 0.13 13.66
CA VAL A 28 -15.36 0.93 14.86
C VAL A 28 -16.02 2.31 14.84
N VAL A 29 -16.32 2.87 13.66
CA VAL A 29 -16.98 4.18 13.53
C VAL A 29 -18.36 4.20 14.21
N PHE A 30 -19.07 3.07 14.30
CA PHE A 30 -20.37 3.02 15.00
C PHE A 30 -20.28 3.28 16.51
N PHE A 31 -19.11 3.11 17.10
CA PHE A 31 -18.87 3.35 18.53
C PHE A 31 -18.21 4.71 18.81
N ILE A 32 -17.75 5.41 17.77
CA ILE A 32 -17.03 6.68 17.92
C ILE A 32 -17.98 7.85 17.65
N PRO A 33 -18.04 8.86 18.54
CA PRO A 33 -18.83 10.05 18.29
C PRO A 33 -18.28 10.85 17.09
N PRO A 34 -19.15 11.37 16.21
CA PRO A 34 -18.77 12.02 14.95
C PRO A 34 -17.97 13.32 15.13
N SER A 35 -17.88 13.88 16.34
CA SER A 35 -17.17 15.11 16.65
C SER A 35 -15.66 14.93 16.91
N SER A 36 -15.14 13.71 16.91
CA SER A 36 -13.76 13.40 17.32
C SER A 36 -12.73 13.55 16.18
N LYS A 37 -12.61 14.76 15.61
CA LYS A 37 -11.60 15.05 14.55
C LYS A 37 -10.19 14.58 14.91
N LYS A 38 -9.80 14.70 16.18
CA LYS A 38 -8.50 14.24 16.69
C LYS A 38 -8.26 12.73 16.46
N LEU A 39 -9.28 11.89 16.62
CA LEU A 39 -9.16 10.44 16.38
C LEU A 39 -9.03 10.15 14.89
N LEU A 40 -9.77 10.87 14.05
CA LEU A 40 -9.66 10.76 12.60
C LEU A 40 -8.26 11.18 12.11
N ASP A 41 -7.74 12.30 12.59
CA ASP A 41 -6.40 12.80 12.22
C ASP A 41 -5.29 11.82 12.64
N ILE A 42 -5.41 11.23 13.84
CA ILE A 42 -4.48 10.19 14.31
C ILE A 42 -4.56 8.95 13.41
N SER A 43 -5.76 8.51 13.04
CA SER A 43 -5.96 7.34 12.18
C SER A 43 -5.41 7.57 10.77
N LEU A 44 -5.67 8.73 10.17
CA LEU A 44 -5.14 9.12 8.86
C LEU A 44 -3.60 9.21 8.89
N GLY A 45 -3.04 9.82 9.93
CA GLY A 45 -1.59 9.91 10.13
C GLY A 45 -0.95 8.53 10.29
N PHE A 46 -1.58 7.62 11.05
CA PHE A 46 -1.12 6.25 11.21
C PHE A 46 -1.13 5.47 9.91
N ALA A 47 -2.22 5.56 9.14
CA ALA A 47 -2.35 4.92 7.83
C ALA A 47 -1.29 5.46 6.84
N ALA A 48 -1.10 6.78 6.78
CA ALA A 48 -0.06 7.40 5.97
C ALA A 48 1.34 6.90 6.38
N GLY A 49 1.64 6.83 7.68
CA GLY A 49 2.91 6.34 8.20
C GLY A 49 3.20 4.89 7.79
N ILE A 50 2.24 3.97 7.96
CA ILE A 50 2.39 2.57 7.55
C ILE A 50 2.68 2.46 6.05
N MET A 51 1.92 3.20 5.23
CA MET A 51 2.06 3.11 3.78
C MET A 51 3.40 3.65 3.29
N ILE A 52 3.93 4.73 3.87
CA ILE A 52 5.26 5.24 3.55
C ILE A 52 6.35 4.24 3.96
N ALA A 53 6.25 3.65 5.15
CA ALA A 53 7.20 2.64 5.61
C ALA A 53 7.21 1.40 4.70
N ALA A 54 6.04 0.82 4.44
CA ALA A 54 5.92 -0.34 3.56
C ALA A 54 6.48 -0.05 2.16
N SER A 55 6.25 1.16 1.64
CA SER A 55 6.79 1.56 0.33
C SER A 55 8.31 1.55 0.28
N PHE A 56 9.01 1.95 1.35
CA PHE A 56 10.47 1.94 1.37
C PHE A 56 11.05 0.54 1.63
N TRP A 57 10.66 -0.10 2.75
CA TRP A 57 11.28 -1.35 3.19
C TRP A 57 10.80 -2.58 2.41
N SER A 58 9.52 -2.61 2.00
CA SER A 58 8.94 -3.79 1.35
C SER A 58 8.91 -3.70 -0.17
N LEU A 59 9.03 -2.49 -0.75
CA LEU A 59 8.99 -2.30 -2.20
C LEU A 59 10.29 -1.70 -2.74
N LEU A 60 10.68 -0.50 -2.28
CA LEU A 60 11.79 0.24 -2.87
C LEU A 60 13.15 -0.42 -2.64
N ALA A 61 13.46 -0.83 -1.41
CA ALA A 61 14.73 -1.49 -1.09
C ALA A 61 14.89 -2.83 -1.84
N PRO A 62 13.90 -3.76 -1.83
CA PRO A 62 13.97 -4.98 -2.64
C PRO A 62 14.06 -4.71 -4.15
N ALA A 63 13.42 -3.64 -4.64
CA ALA A 63 13.49 -3.27 -6.06
C ALA A 63 14.89 -2.77 -6.45
N ILE A 64 15.59 -2.06 -5.56
CA ILE A 64 16.98 -1.65 -5.80
C ILE A 64 17.90 -2.87 -5.82
N GLU A 65 17.77 -3.77 -4.84
CA GLU A 65 18.58 -5.01 -4.78
C GLU A 65 18.40 -5.88 -6.03
N LEU A 66 17.17 -5.99 -6.55
CA LEU A 66 16.87 -6.71 -7.79
C LEU A 66 17.42 -5.99 -9.03
N SER A 67 17.48 -4.66 -9.00
CA SER A 67 18.00 -3.87 -10.10
C SER A 67 19.54 -3.86 -10.13
N GLU A 68 20.19 -3.96 -8.97
CA GLU A 68 21.65 -4.10 -8.84
C GLU A 68 22.17 -5.38 -9.49
N THR A 69 21.37 -6.44 -9.47
CA THR A 69 21.72 -7.73 -10.09
C THR A 69 21.75 -7.66 -11.63
N GLU A 70 20.95 -6.79 -12.24
CA GLU A 70 20.80 -6.67 -13.70
C GLU A 70 21.58 -5.49 -14.31
N MET A 71 21.67 -4.34 -13.60
CA MET A 71 22.21 -3.08 -14.13
C MET A 71 23.40 -2.50 -13.32
N GLY A 72 23.89 -3.20 -12.29
CA GLY A 72 25.05 -2.80 -11.49
C GLY A 72 24.90 -1.37 -10.93
N SER A 73 25.86 -0.49 -11.22
CA SER A 73 25.90 0.88 -10.69
C SER A 73 24.75 1.79 -11.16
N PHE A 74 23.98 1.42 -12.19
CA PHE A 74 22.82 2.18 -12.67
C PHE A 74 21.48 1.67 -12.14
N ALA A 75 21.51 0.79 -11.12
CA ALA A 75 20.32 0.18 -10.53
C ALA A 75 19.25 1.17 -10.02
N PHE A 76 19.68 2.35 -9.58
CA PHE A 76 18.77 3.38 -9.09
C PHE A 76 17.88 3.95 -10.21
N LEU A 77 18.34 3.93 -11.47
CA LEU A 77 17.67 4.59 -12.58
C LEU A 77 16.32 3.95 -12.93
N PRO A 78 16.20 2.63 -13.17
CA PRO A 78 14.91 2.01 -13.47
C PRO A 78 13.95 2.08 -12.27
N VAL A 79 14.45 1.97 -11.04
CA VAL A 79 13.60 2.08 -9.83
C VAL A 79 13.06 3.50 -9.66
N ALA A 80 13.90 4.52 -9.86
CA ALA A 80 13.49 5.93 -9.77
C ALA A 80 12.48 6.28 -10.87
N VAL A 81 12.71 5.83 -12.11
CA VAL A 81 11.77 6.05 -13.23
C VAL A 81 10.44 5.35 -12.98
N GLY A 82 10.46 4.10 -12.50
CA GLY A 82 9.25 3.36 -12.14
C GLY A 82 8.47 4.02 -11.01
N PHE A 83 9.16 4.45 -9.95
CA PHE A 83 8.54 5.14 -8.82
C PHE A 83 7.95 6.50 -9.23
N ALA A 84 8.70 7.31 -9.97
CA ALA A 84 8.22 8.60 -10.48
C ALA A 84 7.06 8.44 -11.46
N GLY A 85 7.09 7.42 -12.32
CA GLY A 85 5.99 7.07 -13.23
C GLY A 85 4.73 6.68 -12.47
N GLY A 86 4.83 5.85 -11.43
CA GLY A 86 3.72 5.51 -10.55
C GLY A 86 3.15 6.73 -9.82
N ALA A 87 4.00 7.61 -9.30
CA ALA A 87 3.57 8.86 -8.66
C ALA A 87 2.84 9.79 -9.63
N ALA A 88 3.36 9.94 -10.87
CA ALA A 88 2.72 10.72 -11.91
C ALA A 88 1.36 10.13 -12.31
N PHE A 89 1.26 8.80 -12.40
CA PHE A 89 -0.01 8.12 -12.67
C PHE A 89 -1.07 8.42 -11.61
N VAL A 90 -0.72 8.28 -10.33
CA VAL A 90 -1.64 8.59 -9.21
C VAL A 90 -2.03 10.07 -9.22
N TYR A 91 -1.08 10.97 -9.46
CA TYR A 91 -1.36 12.41 -9.55
C TYR A 91 -2.34 12.75 -10.68
N ILE A 92 -2.15 12.14 -11.85
CA ILE A 92 -3.05 12.34 -12.99
C ILE A 92 -4.43 11.76 -12.68
N ALA A 93 -4.51 10.57 -12.08
CA ALA A 93 -5.77 9.96 -11.68
C ALA A 93 -6.56 10.85 -10.71
N ASP A 94 -5.89 11.41 -9.69
CA ASP A 94 -6.48 12.36 -8.74
C ASP A 94 -7.04 13.61 -9.45
N ARG A 95 -6.31 14.11 -10.46
CA ARG A 95 -6.74 15.30 -11.22
C ARG A 95 -7.91 15.05 -12.18
N ILE A 96 -8.09 13.81 -12.64
CA ILE A 96 -9.21 13.42 -13.51
C ILE A 96 -10.48 13.17 -12.68
N MET A 97 -10.35 12.74 -11.43
CA MET A 97 -11.50 12.51 -10.56
C MET A 97 -12.23 13.83 -10.23
N PRO A 98 -13.55 13.92 -10.45
CA PRO A 98 -14.32 15.07 -10.03
C PRO A 98 -14.34 15.16 -8.50
N ARG A 99 -14.14 16.38 -7.97
CA ARG A 99 -14.19 16.66 -6.53
C ARG A 99 -15.60 16.56 -5.96
#